data_AF-A0A833J1I0-F1
#
_entry.id   AF-A0A833J1I0-F1
#
_cell.length_a   1.000
_cell.length_b   1.000
_cell.length_c   1.000
_cell.angle_alpha   90.00
_cell.angle_beta   90.00
_cell.angle_gamma   90.00
#
_symmetry.space_group_name_H-M   'P 1'
#
loop_
_entity.id
_entity.type
_entity.pdbx_description
1 polymer ?
#
loop_
_entity_poly.entity_id
_entity_poly.type
_entity_poly.pdbx_seq_one_letter_code
_entity_poly.pdbx_strand_id
1 'polypeptide(L)'
;MQDGEIRSFGERYCNSLCKKLGGVSLMDFGPSASDRPGQVQNWMGWFGHQQQCRIAVWIEINRIAVSDRLLDAKAFHAHWADGNYGTQIIPGVEACHRGPIPTTAFAGILCVDQFNRSIFRTSAVADAIDGIATFEATLPPAPPENPLAAARRRGKEEAKRTHSNKRPDECS
;
A
#
# COMPACT_ATOMS: atom_id res chain seq x y z
N MET A 1 14.37 8.39 -3.99
CA MET A 1 14.09 7.99 -5.38
C MET A 1 15.30 8.39 -6.22
N GLN A 2 16.34 7.56 -6.30
CA GLN A 2 17.53 7.89 -7.10
C GLN A 2 17.39 7.45 -8.56
N ASP A 3 16.47 6.52 -8.85
CA ASP A 3 16.34 5.90 -10.19
C ASP A 3 15.07 6.31 -10.96
N GLY A 4 14.29 7.27 -10.46
CA GLY A 4 13.12 7.80 -11.17
C GLY A 4 11.96 6.82 -11.37
N GLU A 5 11.86 5.78 -10.54
CA GLU A 5 10.83 4.74 -10.66
C GLU A 5 10.49 4.06 -9.33
N ILE A 6 9.33 3.42 -9.27
CA ILE A 6 8.89 2.54 -8.19
C ILE A 6 9.12 1.09 -8.61
N ARG A 7 9.76 0.31 -7.73
CA ARG A 7 10.01 -1.13 -7.90
C ARG A 7 9.49 -1.89 -6.69
N SER A 8 9.16 -3.16 -6.90
CA SER A 8 8.96 -4.10 -5.80
C SER A 8 10.33 -4.50 -5.24
N PHE A 9 10.55 -4.33 -3.93
CA PHE A 9 11.81 -4.68 -3.26
C PHE A 9 11.56 -5.37 -1.91
N GLY A 10 12.58 -6.06 -1.42
CA GLY A 10 12.55 -6.81 -0.16
C GLY A 10 11.82 -8.16 -0.26
N GLU A 11 11.75 -8.89 0.85
CA GLU A 11 11.17 -10.25 0.89
C GLU A 11 9.69 -10.28 1.28
N ARG A 12 9.17 -9.17 1.83
CA ARG A 12 7.78 -9.08 2.24
C ARG A 12 6.85 -9.40 1.07
N TYR A 13 5.81 -10.19 1.37
CA TYR A 13 4.84 -10.65 0.37
C TYR A 13 5.47 -11.41 -0.81
N CYS A 14 6.58 -12.14 -0.60
CA CYS A 14 7.26 -12.96 -1.64
C CYS A 14 6.31 -13.85 -2.44
N ASN A 15 5.25 -14.34 -1.80
CA ASN A 15 4.29 -15.21 -2.44
C ASN A 15 3.23 -14.48 -3.25
N SER A 16 3.04 -13.15 -3.11
CA SER A 16 1.92 -12.45 -3.77
C SER A 16 1.96 -12.58 -5.29
N LEU A 17 0.78 -12.66 -5.91
CA LEU A 17 0.67 -12.80 -7.35
C LEU A 17 1.39 -11.66 -8.07
N CYS A 18 1.20 -10.40 -7.65
CA CYS A 18 1.85 -9.27 -8.32
C CYS A 18 3.38 -9.36 -8.24
N LYS A 19 3.94 -9.86 -7.13
CA LYS A 19 5.39 -10.06 -7.02
C LYS A 19 5.90 -11.20 -7.90
N LYS A 20 5.14 -12.31 -8.00
CA LYS A 20 5.44 -13.40 -8.96
C LYS A 20 5.39 -12.93 -10.41
N LEU A 21 4.55 -11.95 -10.71
CA LEU A 21 4.49 -11.27 -12.02
C LEU A 21 5.60 -10.21 -12.21
N GLY A 22 6.52 -10.06 -11.25
CA GLY A 22 7.58 -9.06 -11.31
C GLY A 22 7.06 -7.62 -11.28
N GLY A 23 5.90 -7.40 -10.69
CA GLY A 23 5.16 -6.13 -10.74
C GLY A 23 5.13 -5.33 -9.44
N VAL A 24 4.53 -4.15 -9.56
CA VAL A 24 4.17 -3.25 -8.46
C VAL A 24 2.67 -3.39 -8.21
N SER A 25 2.31 -3.76 -6.98
CA SER A 25 0.91 -3.89 -6.56
C SER A 25 0.30 -2.49 -6.39
N LEU A 26 -0.91 -2.32 -6.93
CA LEU A 26 -1.66 -1.07 -6.96
C LEU A 26 -3.08 -1.31 -6.43
N MET A 27 -3.74 -0.23 -6.01
CA MET A 27 -5.19 -0.23 -5.80
C MET A 27 -5.85 0.56 -6.91
N ASP A 28 -6.71 -0.10 -7.67
CA ASP A 28 -7.46 0.47 -8.77
C ASP A 28 -8.92 0.66 -8.35
N PHE A 29 -9.29 1.92 -8.12
CA PHE A 29 -10.67 2.35 -7.83
C PHE A 29 -11.42 2.80 -9.09
N GLY A 30 -10.90 2.47 -10.28
CA GLY A 30 -11.48 2.82 -11.57
C GLY A 30 -12.62 1.91 -12.03
N PRO A 31 -13.00 1.96 -13.32
CA PRO A 31 -14.18 1.26 -13.85
C PRO A 31 -14.16 -0.27 -13.73
N SER A 32 -12.96 -0.86 -13.61
CA SER A 32 -12.75 -2.30 -13.42
C SER A 32 -12.87 -2.75 -11.97
N ALA A 33 -12.96 -1.80 -11.02
CA ALA A 33 -13.16 -2.13 -9.62
C ALA A 33 -14.54 -2.77 -9.42
N SER A 34 -14.61 -3.74 -8.52
CA SER A 34 -15.87 -4.38 -8.13
C SER A 34 -16.13 -4.15 -6.66
N ASP A 35 -17.36 -3.78 -6.30
CA ASP A 35 -17.80 -3.79 -4.90
C ASP A 35 -17.96 -5.23 -4.43
N ARG A 36 -17.11 -5.65 -3.49
CA ARG A 36 -17.17 -6.98 -2.87
C ARG A 36 -17.42 -6.85 -1.38
N PRO A 37 -18.21 -7.74 -0.77
CA PRO A 37 -18.38 -7.76 0.68
C PRO A 37 -17.02 -7.78 1.40
N GLY A 38 -16.84 -6.89 2.36
CA GLY A 38 -15.60 -6.82 3.13
C GLY A 38 -14.43 -6.11 2.43
N GLN A 39 -14.61 -5.61 1.20
CA GLN A 39 -13.53 -4.97 0.43
C GLN A 39 -12.88 -3.83 1.21
N VAL A 40 -13.67 -2.90 1.76
CA VAL A 40 -13.16 -1.75 2.52
C VAL A 40 -12.29 -2.20 3.69
N GLN A 41 -12.70 -3.22 4.43
CA GLN A 41 -11.94 -3.74 5.58
C GLN A 41 -10.59 -4.32 5.17
N ASN A 42 -10.48 -4.86 3.96
CA ASN A 42 -9.23 -5.39 3.46
C ASN A 42 -8.22 -4.29 3.16
N TRP A 43 -8.65 -3.07 2.82
CA TRP A 43 -7.72 -2.01 2.44
C TRP A 43 -7.69 -0.73 3.26
N MET A 44 -8.69 -0.50 4.09
CA MET A 44 -8.75 0.67 4.96
C MET A 44 -7.57 0.75 5.96
N GLY A 45 -6.91 -0.38 6.23
CA GLY A 45 -5.71 -0.43 7.09
C GLY A 45 -4.52 0.33 6.51
N TRP A 46 -4.47 0.53 5.19
CA TRP A 46 -3.42 1.29 4.50
C TRP A 46 -3.52 2.81 4.68
N PHE A 47 -4.55 3.31 5.36
CA PHE A 47 -4.60 4.70 5.86
C PHE A 47 -3.80 4.87 7.17
N GLY A 48 -2.59 4.33 7.22
CA GLY A 48 -1.61 4.59 8.29
C GLY A 48 -1.57 3.58 9.42
N HIS A 49 -2.68 2.89 9.73
CA HIS A 49 -2.71 1.91 10.83
C HIS A 49 -1.75 0.74 10.62
N GLN A 50 -1.71 0.18 9.41
CA GLN A 50 -0.86 -0.98 9.11
C GLN A 50 0.61 -0.60 8.92
N GLN A 51 0.87 0.65 8.53
CA GLN A 51 2.19 1.24 8.30
C GLN A 51 2.77 1.87 9.57
N GLN A 52 1.96 2.03 10.63
CA GLN A 52 2.32 2.73 11.86
C GLN A 52 2.80 4.17 11.59
N CYS A 53 2.15 4.87 10.65
CA CYS A 53 2.47 6.25 10.31
C CYS A 53 1.30 7.19 10.62
N ARG A 54 1.63 8.44 11.00
CA ARG A 54 0.63 9.50 11.23
C ARG A 54 -0.05 9.92 9.94
N ILE A 55 0.74 10.10 8.89
CA ILE A 55 0.28 10.53 7.58
C ILE A 55 0.45 9.36 6.63
N ALA A 56 -0.66 8.88 6.07
CA ALA A 56 -0.64 7.97 4.94
C ALA A 56 -0.51 8.79 3.66
N VAL A 57 0.53 8.52 2.87
CA VAL A 57 0.74 9.15 1.57
C VAL A 57 0.38 8.16 0.49
N TRP A 58 -0.60 8.51 -0.33
CA TRP A 58 -1.02 7.77 -1.51
C TRP A 58 -0.53 8.52 -2.74
N ILE A 59 0.07 7.79 -3.67
CA ILE A 59 0.52 8.34 -4.95
C ILE A 59 -0.51 7.93 -6.00
N GLU A 60 -1.11 8.91 -6.65
CA GLU A 60 -2.00 8.67 -7.77
C GLU A 60 -1.17 8.36 -9.02
N ILE A 61 -1.49 7.26 -9.70
CA ILE A 61 -0.83 6.84 -10.93
C ILE A 61 -1.75 7.13 -12.11
N ASN A 62 -1.23 7.84 -13.11
CA ASN A 62 -1.91 8.08 -14.37
C ASN A 62 -2.11 6.75 -15.10
N ARG A 63 -3.34 6.24 -15.07
CA ARG A 63 -3.73 4.96 -15.67
C ARG A 63 -3.37 4.85 -17.14
N ILE A 64 -3.54 5.93 -17.91
CA ILE A 64 -3.26 5.94 -19.36
C ILE A 64 -1.75 5.79 -19.58
N ALA A 65 -0.93 6.46 -18.78
CA ALA A 65 0.53 6.41 -18.92
C ALA A 65 1.12 5.02 -18.61
N VAL A 66 0.39 4.14 -17.93
CA VAL A 66 0.84 2.80 -17.52
C VAL A 66 0.02 1.66 -18.14
N SER A 67 -0.88 1.97 -19.09
CA SER A 67 -1.91 1.03 -19.55
C SER A 67 -1.35 -0.18 -20.29
N ASP A 68 -0.19 -0.04 -20.92
CA ASP A 68 0.49 -1.11 -21.69
C ASP A 68 0.89 -2.30 -20.82
N ARG A 69 1.15 -2.06 -19.52
CA ARG A 69 1.63 -3.06 -18.57
C ARG A 69 0.75 -3.19 -17.33
N LEU A 70 -0.37 -2.47 -17.29
CA LEU A 70 -1.36 -2.53 -16.21
C LEU A 70 -2.28 -3.75 -16.38
N LEU A 71 -2.24 -4.65 -15.41
CA LEU A 71 -3.35 -5.53 -15.10
C LEU A 71 -4.29 -4.79 -14.16
N ASP A 72 -5.43 -4.36 -14.70
CA ASP A 72 -6.46 -3.71 -13.89
C ASP A 72 -7.12 -4.68 -12.89
N ALA A 73 -7.99 -4.14 -12.01
CA ALA A 73 -8.61 -4.95 -10.97
C ALA A 73 -9.32 -6.21 -11.50
N LYS A 74 -9.99 -6.11 -12.66
CA LYS A 74 -10.71 -7.24 -13.25
C LYS A 74 -9.74 -8.28 -13.83
N ALA A 75 -8.76 -7.83 -14.62
CA ALA A 75 -7.78 -8.70 -15.24
C ALA A 75 -6.88 -9.39 -14.20
N PHE A 76 -6.49 -8.67 -13.14
CA PHE A 76 -5.71 -9.23 -12.04
C PHE A 76 -6.48 -10.32 -11.29
N HIS A 77 -7.77 -10.07 -11.01
CA HIS A 77 -8.64 -11.07 -10.39
C HIS A 77 -8.83 -12.33 -11.25
N ALA A 78 -8.99 -12.18 -12.57
CA ALA A 78 -9.08 -13.32 -13.49
C ALA A 78 -7.80 -14.16 -13.44
N HIS A 79 -6.63 -13.51 -13.54
CA HIS A 79 -5.34 -14.18 -13.40
C HIS A 79 -5.17 -14.90 -12.06
N TRP A 80 -5.67 -14.31 -10.96
CA TRP A 80 -5.62 -14.95 -9.65
C TRP A 80 -6.53 -16.18 -9.57
N ALA A 81 -7.75 -16.10 -10.11
CA ALA A 81 -8.71 -17.20 -10.11
C ALA A 81 -8.25 -18.40 -10.96
N ASP A 82 -7.53 -18.14 -12.05
CA ASP A 82 -7.02 -19.17 -12.96
C ASP A 82 -5.82 -19.95 -12.41
N GLY A 83 -5.20 -19.47 -11.33
CA GLY A 83 -4.06 -20.15 -10.71
C GLY A 83 -4.32 -20.63 -9.30
N ASN A 84 -3.56 -21.63 -8.87
CA ASN A 84 -3.58 -22.12 -7.49
C ASN A 84 -2.72 -21.21 -6.58
N TYR A 85 -2.93 -19.90 -6.67
CA TYR A 85 -2.20 -18.94 -5.86
C TYR A 85 -2.82 -18.92 -4.46
N GLY A 86 -2.20 -19.61 -3.50
CA GLY A 86 -2.59 -19.59 -2.08
C GLY A 86 -2.38 -18.24 -1.39
N THR A 87 -2.56 -17.14 -2.12
CA THR A 87 -2.14 -15.79 -1.73
C THR A 87 -3.35 -14.90 -1.53
N GLN A 88 -3.33 -14.13 -0.44
CA GLN A 88 -4.29 -13.08 -0.19
C GLN A 88 -4.16 -11.99 -1.25
N ILE A 89 -5.30 -11.59 -1.81
CA ILE A 89 -5.45 -10.43 -2.68
C ILE A 89 -6.33 -9.38 -1.98
N ILE A 90 -6.26 -8.12 -2.41
CA ILE A 90 -7.18 -7.07 -2.00
C ILE A 90 -8.44 -7.15 -2.87
N PRO A 91 -9.57 -7.68 -2.34
CA PRO A 91 -10.71 -8.01 -3.17
C PRO A 91 -11.27 -6.79 -3.88
N GLY A 92 -11.50 -6.93 -5.18
CA GLY A 92 -12.22 -5.98 -6.04
C GLY A 92 -11.45 -4.72 -6.45
N VAL A 93 -10.28 -4.44 -5.86
CA VAL A 93 -9.46 -3.26 -6.21
C VAL A 93 -8.00 -3.59 -6.49
N GLU A 94 -7.50 -4.79 -6.16
CA GLU A 94 -6.09 -5.07 -6.43
C GLU A 94 -5.78 -5.09 -7.92
N ALA A 95 -4.84 -4.25 -8.32
CA ALA A 95 -4.27 -4.19 -9.66
C ALA A 95 -2.76 -4.43 -9.59
N CYS A 96 -2.14 -4.67 -10.74
CA CYS A 96 -0.70 -4.88 -10.81
C CYS A 96 -0.13 -4.26 -12.08
N HIS A 97 0.85 -3.37 -11.92
CA HIS A 97 1.68 -2.94 -13.03
C HIS A 97 2.85 -3.92 -13.18
N ARG A 98 2.99 -4.57 -14.33
CA ARG A 98 4.08 -5.52 -14.57
C ARG A 98 5.39 -4.74 -14.76
N GLY A 99 6.38 -4.94 -13.89
CA GLY A 99 7.63 -4.18 -13.90
C GLY A 99 7.56 -2.82 -13.19
N PRO A 100 8.66 -2.05 -13.22
CA PRO A 100 8.77 -0.75 -12.54
C PRO A 100 7.79 0.28 -13.09
N ILE A 101 7.33 1.21 -12.23
CA ILE A 101 6.49 2.34 -12.64
C ILE A 101 7.36 3.60 -12.66
N PRO A 102 7.49 4.31 -13.80
CA PRO A 102 8.27 5.54 -13.86
C PRO A 102 7.59 6.67 -13.07
N THR A 103 8.35 7.55 -12.43
CA THR A 103 7.81 8.69 -11.66
C THR A 103 7.07 9.70 -12.54
N THR A 104 7.34 9.71 -13.85
CA THR A 104 6.59 10.50 -14.84
C THR A 104 5.13 10.06 -14.97
N ALA A 105 4.76 8.88 -14.50
CA ALA A 105 3.39 8.41 -14.45
C ALA A 105 2.63 8.91 -13.20
N PHE A 106 3.27 9.65 -12.28
CA PHE A 106 2.58 10.14 -11.10
C PHE A 106 1.68 11.32 -11.48
N ALA A 107 0.42 11.26 -11.07
CA ALA A 107 -0.57 12.30 -11.34
C ALA A 107 -0.76 13.26 -10.16
N GLY A 108 -0.59 12.76 -8.94
CA GLY A 108 -0.80 13.55 -7.73
C GLY A 108 -0.48 12.76 -6.48
N ILE A 109 -0.64 13.41 -5.33
CA ILE A 109 -0.56 12.76 -4.03
C ILE A 109 -1.81 13.07 -3.20
N LEU A 110 -2.18 12.11 -2.35
CA LEU A 110 -3.20 12.26 -1.33
C LEU A 110 -2.57 11.96 0.03
N CYS A 111 -2.55 12.95 0.90
CA CYS A 111 -2.17 12.80 2.30
C CYS A 111 -3.43 12.62 3.13
N VAL A 112 -3.46 11.59 3.97
CA VAL A 112 -4.59 11.30 4.86
C VAL A 112 -4.10 11.13 6.28
N ASP A 113 -4.83 11.72 7.21
CA ASP A 113 -4.55 11.54 8.62
C ASP A 113 -5.03 10.18 9.15
N GLN A 114 -4.17 9.47 9.89
CA GLN A 114 -4.52 8.15 10.43
C GLN A 114 -5.63 8.18 11.49
N PHE A 115 -5.79 9.29 12.23
CA PHE A 115 -6.74 9.38 13.35
C PHE A 115 -8.06 10.04 12.92
N ASN A 116 -8.03 10.89 11.90
CA ASN A 116 -9.22 11.48 11.33
C ASN A 116 -9.17 11.53 9.80
N ARG A 117 -9.77 10.53 9.14
CA ARG A 117 -9.73 10.39 7.68
C ARG A 117 -10.51 11.46 6.91
N SER A 118 -11.33 12.27 7.58
CA SER A 118 -11.91 13.46 6.95
C SER A 118 -10.90 14.60 6.80
N ILE A 119 -9.78 14.55 7.53
CA ILE A 119 -8.63 15.42 7.35
C ILE A 119 -7.73 14.77 6.30
N PHE A 120 -7.84 15.26 5.08
CA PHE A 120 -7.00 14.87 3.97
C PHE A 120 -6.64 16.08 3.12
N ARG A 121 -5.58 15.94 2.33
CA ARG A 121 -5.15 16.96 1.36
C ARG A 121 -4.65 16.29 0.09
N THR A 122 -5.04 16.83 -1.05
CA THR A 122 -4.43 16.50 -2.34
C THR A 122 -3.44 17.59 -2.74
N SER A 123 -2.40 17.20 -3.47
CA SER A 123 -1.45 18.14 -4.08
C SER A 123 -0.84 17.56 -5.35
N ALA A 124 -0.33 18.45 -6.20
CA ALA A 124 0.45 18.06 -7.37
C ALA A 124 1.75 17.33 -6.94
N VAL A 125 2.30 16.53 -7.84
CA VAL A 125 3.55 15.79 -7.61
C VAL A 125 4.73 16.73 -7.43
N ALA A 126 4.76 17.85 -8.18
CA ALA A 126 5.82 18.85 -8.08
C ALA A 126 5.97 19.43 -6.67
N ASP A 127 4.84 19.52 -5.94
CA ASP A 127 4.78 20.07 -4.59
C ASP A 127 4.72 18.97 -3.53
N ALA A 128 5.03 17.72 -3.86
CA ALA A 128 4.72 16.58 -2.98
C ALA A 128 5.37 16.70 -1.59
N ILE A 129 6.66 17.07 -1.53
CA ILE A 129 7.41 17.18 -0.27
C ILE A 129 6.88 18.34 0.58
N ASP A 130 6.75 19.52 -0.01
CA ASP A 130 6.23 20.71 0.69
C ASP A 130 4.77 20.54 1.09
N GLY A 131 3.99 19.85 0.25
CA GLY A 131 2.59 19.50 0.49
C GLY A 131 2.43 18.59 1.71
N ILE A 132 3.29 17.57 1.85
CA ILE A 132 3.31 16.68 3.03
C ILE A 132 3.65 17.47 4.29
N ALA A 133 4.72 18.28 4.26
CA ALA A 133 5.14 19.07 5.42
C ALA A 133 4.06 20.09 5.85
N THR A 134 3.44 20.76 4.87
CA THR A 134 2.36 21.70 5.13
C THR A 134 1.12 20.98 5.66
N PHE A 135 0.81 19.78 5.16
CA PHE A 135 -0.29 18.97 5.70
C PHE A 135 -0.03 18.58 7.15
N GLU A 136 1.18 18.09 7.46
CA GLU A 136 1.60 17.74 8.82
C GLU A 136 1.43 18.90 9.80
N ALA A 137 1.86 20.10 9.42
CA ALA A 137 1.74 21.32 10.24
C ALA A 137 0.28 21.71 10.55
N THR A 138 -0.70 21.23 9.79
CA THR A 138 -2.13 21.51 10.02
C THR A 138 -2.83 20.45 10.86
N LEU A 139 -2.17 19.33 11.18
CA LEU A 139 -2.80 18.26 11.92
C LEU A 139 -3.02 18.65 13.38
N PRO A 140 -4.18 18.29 13.97
CA PRO A 140 -4.34 18.39 15.41
C PRO A 140 -3.33 17.46 16.12
N PRO A 141 -3.09 17.67 17.43
CA PRO A 141 -2.34 16.72 18.23
C PRO A 141 -2.90 15.30 18.06
N ALA A 142 -2.01 14.32 18.04
CA ALA A 142 -2.42 12.92 18.07
C ALA A 142 -3.26 12.66 19.33
N PRO A 143 -4.38 11.90 19.23
CA PRO A 143 -5.06 11.43 20.42
C PRO A 143 -4.12 10.52 21.22
N PRO A 144 -4.33 10.42 22.54
CA PRO A 144 -3.56 9.51 23.37
C PRO A 144 -3.68 8.07 22.84
N GLU A 145 -2.57 7.33 22.85
CA GLU A 145 -2.55 5.95 22.37
C GLU A 145 -3.52 5.10 23.20
N ASN A 146 -4.39 4.35 22.52
CA ASN A 146 -5.28 3.42 23.21
C ASN A 146 -4.42 2.38 23.98
N PRO A 147 -4.63 2.19 25.30
CA PRO A 147 -3.83 1.26 26.10
C PRO A 147 -3.79 -0.17 25.55
N LEU A 148 -4.87 -0.65 24.94
CA LEU A 148 -4.94 -1.97 24.31
C LEU A 148 -4.12 -2.03 23.01
N ALA A 149 -4.13 -0.96 22.22
CA ALA A 149 -3.28 -0.86 21.03
C ALA A 149 -1.80 -0.84 21.41
N ALA A 150 -1.45 -0.07 22.45
CA ALA A 150 -0.11 -0.03 23.02
C ALA A 150 0.34 -1.40 23.53
N ALA A 151 -0.52 -2.10 24.28
CA ALA A 151 -0.24 -3.44 24.78
C ALA A 151 -0.05 -4.46 23.64
N ARG A 152 -0.91 -4.43 22.62
CA ARG A 152 -0.80 -5.30 21.43
C ARG A 152 0.48 -5.04 20.66
N ARG A 153 0.92 -3.78 20.54
CA ARG A 153 2.19 -3.39 19.91
C ARG A 153 3.38 -3.96 20.67
N ARG A 154 3.43 -3.76 21.99
CA ARG A 154 4.46 -4.35 22.87
C ARG A 154 4.53 -5.88 22.73
N GLY A 155 3.39 -6.56 22.80
CA GLY A 155 3.35 -8.02 22.65
C GLY A 155 3.85 -8.51 21.27
N LYS A 156 3.55 -7.77 20.18
CA LYS A 156 4.10 -8.09 18.85
C LYS A 156 5.61 -7.89 18.77
N GLU A 157 6.15 -6.85 19.40
CA GLU A 157 7.58 -6.56 19.44
C GLU A 157 8.34 -7.64 20.24
N GLU A 158 7.80 -8.06 21.38
CA GLU A 158 8.35 -9.16 22.20
C GLU A 158 8.34 -10.50 21.45
N ALA A 159 7.24 -10.82 20.75
CA ALA A 159 7.14 -12.02 19.92
C ALA A 159 8.16 -12.01 18.76
N LYS A 160 8.39 -10.85 18.12
CA LYS A 160 9.41 -10.73 17.05
C LYS A 160 10.82 -10.93 17.58
N ARG A 161 11.14 -10.38 18.76
CA ARG A 161 12.46 -10.56 19.40
C ARG A 161 12.73 -12.02 19.72
N THR A 162 11.75 -12.72 20.28
CA THR A 162 11.88 -14.15 20.63
C THR A 162 11.97 -15.06 19.40
N HIS A 163 11.29 -14.72 18.29
CA HIS A 163 11.41 -15.46 17.02
C HIS A 163 12.71 -15.19 16.24
N SER A 164 13.27 -13.98 16.31
CA SER A 164 14.51 -13.65 15.60
C SER A 164 15.73 -14.34 16.22
N ASN A 165 15.67 -14.71 17.50
CA ASN A 165 16.69 -15.51 18.17
C ASN A 165 16.63 -17.02 17.86
N LYS A 166 15.72 -17.47 16.98
CA LYS A 166 15.45 -18.90 16.73
C LYS A 166 15.62 -19.39 15.29
N ARG A 167 16.18 -18.62 14.36
CA ARG A 167 16.40 -19.11 12.98
C ARG A 167 17.84 -18.91 12.49
N PRO A 168 18.68 -19.96 12.51
CA PRO A 168 19.70 -20.17 11.49
C PRO A 168 19.07 -20.79 10.23
N ASP A 169 19.55 -20.35 9.07
CA ASP A 169 19.53 -21.02 7.76
C ASP A 169 18.22 -21.65 7.27
N GLU A 170 17.46 -20.95 6.42
CA GLU A 170 16.65 -21.55 5.34
C GLU A 170 16.01 -20.46 4.47
N CYS A 171 16.75 -20.01 3.45
CA CYS A 171 16.24 -19.51 2.17
C CYS A 171 17.38 -19.64 1.16
N SER A 172 17.41 -20.78 0.47
CA SER A 172 18.21 -21.02 -0.74
C SER A 172 17.37 -20.74 -1.97
#